data_AF-A0AAD8BX36-F1
#
_entry.id   AF-A0AAD8BX36-F1
#
_cell.length_a   1.000
_cell.length_b   1.000
_cell.length_c   1.000
_cell.angle_alpha   90.00
_cell.angle_beta   90.00
_cell.angle_gamma   90.00
#
_symmetry.space_group_name_H-M   'P 1'
#
loop_
_entity.id
_entity.type
_entity.pdbx_description
1 polymer ?
#
loop_
_entity_poly.entity_id
_entity_poly.type
_entity_poly.pdbx_seq_one_letter_code
_entity_poly.pdbx_strand_id
1 'polypeptide(L)'
;MDEWSSSYSCIIMDEWSSSYSCIIMDEWSSSYICVIMDEWSSSYSCVIMNKWSSSYSCVIMDEWSSSYRCIIMDEWSSYYSCEIMDEWSSSYSCIIIDEWSSFCSCVIMDEWSSSYSFEIMDEWNSSCSCIIMDEFSSSYICEIMDEWSSS
;
A
#
# COMPACT_ATOMS: atom_id res chain seq x y z
N MET A 1 -22.89 13.79 3.78
CA MET A 1 -23.08 13.57 5.22
C MET A 1 -21.67 13.34 5.73
N ASP A 2 -21.05 14.38 6.27
CA ASP A 2 -19.66 14.32 6.72
C ASP A 2 -19.60 13.56 8.05
N GLU A 3 -19.39 12.24 7.98
CA GLU A 3 -19.12 11.42 9.16
C GLU A 3 -17.65 11.59 9.52
N TRP A 4 -17.34 12.65 10.28
CA TRP A 4 -16.04 12.77 10.92
C TRP A 4 -15.91 11.67 11.98
N SER A 5 -15.06 10.68 11.72
CA SER A 5 -14.76 9.63 12.69
C SER A 5 -13.44 9.93 13.42
N SER A 6 -13.41 9.69 14.73
CA SER A 6 -12.16 9.79 15.50
C SER A 6 -11.17 8.67 15.16
N SER A 7 -11.66 7.56 14.62
CA SER A 7 -10.86 6.40 14.22
C SER A 7 -11.68 5.50 13.29
N TYR A 8 -11.10 5.09 12.16
CA TYR A 8 -11.66 4.07 11.28
C TYR A 8 -10.70 2.88 11.21
N SER A 9 -11.25 1.66 11.34
CA SER A 9 -10.48 0.42 11.21
C SER A 9 -11.21 -0.55 10.28
N CYS A 10 -10.52 -1.01 9.23
CA CYS A 10 -11.01 -2.03 8.32
C CYS A 10 -10.11 -3.25 8.39
N ILE A 11 -10.69 -4.41 8.69
CA ILE A 11 -9.99 -5.70 8.65
C ILE A 11 -10.71 -6.58 7.65
N ILE A 12 -10.00 -7.05 6.65
CA ILE A 12 -10.55 -7.99 5.67
C ILE A 12 -9.64 -9.22 5.61
N MET A 13 -10.28 -10.38 5.64
CA MET A 13 -9.63 -11.68 5.58
C MET A 13 -10.33 -12.51 4.52
N ASP A 14 -9.56 -13.03 3.57
CA ASP A 14 -10.01 -14.05 2.64
C ASP A 14 -9.02 -15.22 2.67
N GLU A 15 -9.50 -16.43 2.42
CA GLU A 15 -8.70 -17.66 2.54
C GLU A 15 -8.54 -18.33 1.16
N TRP A 16 -9.58 -18.29 0.32
CA TRP A 16 -9.57 -18.95 -0.99
C TRP A 16 -10.42 -18.19 -2.00
N SER A 17 -9.77 -17.51 -2.94
CA SER A 17 -10.46 -16.78 -4.00
C SER A 17 -9.89 -17.08 -5.39
N SER A 18 -10.78 -17.26 -6.38
CA SER A 18 -10.33 -17.22 -7.78
C SER A 18 -9.97 -15.79 -8.20
N SER A 19 -10.58 -14.80 -7.56
CA SER A 19 -10.29 -13.39 -7.75
C SER A 19 -10.82 -12.63 -6.54
N TYR A 20 -9.94 -11.88 -5.87
CA TYR A 20 -10.31 -10.99 -4.79
C TYR A 20 -10.02 -9.54 -5.21
N SER A 21 -10.99 -8.66 -4.96
CA SER A 21 -10.84 -7.23 -5.21
C SER A 21 -11.39 -6.43 -4.03
N CYS A 22 -10.56 -5.58 -3.46
CA CYS A 22 -10.93 -4.69 -2.37
C CYS A 22 -10.76 -3.23 -2.80
N ILE A 23 -11.79 -2.43 -2.56
CA ILE A 23 -11.71 -0.98 -2.70
C ILE A 23 -12.16 -0.38 -1.38
N ILE A 24 -11.27 0.38 -0.74
CA ILE A 24 -11.58 1.10 0.49
C ILE A 24 -11.39 2.59 0.23
N MET A 25 -12.40 3.37 0.60
CA MET A 25 -12.40 4.81 0.50
C MET A 25 -12.72 5.38 1.87
N ASP A 26 -11.87 6.28 2.35
CA ASP A 26 -12.16 7.12 3.51
C ASP A 26 -11.88 8.59 3.18
N GLU A 27 -12.74 9.47 3.70
CA GLU A 27 -12.69 10.90 3.36
C GLU A 27 -12.16 11.75 4.53
N TRP A 28 -12.50 11.40 5.78
CA TRP A 28 -12.14 12.17 6.97
C TRP A 28 -11.98 11.28 8.21
N SER A 29 -10.74 11.04 8.62
CA SER A 29 -10.45 10.34 9.88
C SER A 29 -9.25 10.95 10.61
N SER A 30 -9.30 10.98 11.95
CA SER A 30 -8.09 11.32 12.72
C SER A 30 -7.06 10.19 12.65
N SER A 31 -7.53 8.94 12.63
CA SER A 31 -6.72 7.76 12.41
C SER A 31 -7.45 6.76 11.51
N TYR A 32 -6.74 6.24 10.52
CA TYR A 32 -7.20 5.19 9.63
C TYR A 32 -6.25 4.00 9.72
N ILE A 33 -6.80 2.81 9.95
CA ILE A 33 -6.07 1.55 9.93
C ILE A 33 -6.77 0.58 8.97
N CYS A 34 -6.03 0.08 8.00
CA CYS A 34 -6.48 -1.00 7.13
C CYS A 34 -5.55 -2.21 7.26
N VAL A 35 -6.14 -3.37 7.52
CA VAL A 35 -5.45 -4.66 7.49
C VAL A 35 -6.17 -5.55 6.48
N ILE A 36 -5.43 -6.03 5.48
CA ILE A 36 -5.95 -7.00 4.52
C ILE A 36 -5.06 -8.22 4.54
N MET A 37 -5.68 -9.39 4.68
CA MET A 37 -5.01 -10.69 4.65
C MET A 37 -5.68 -11.56 3.60
N ASP A 38 -4.89 -12.10 2.68
CA ASP A 38 -5.32 -13.11 1.73
C ASP A 38 -4.33 -14.28 1.76
N GLU A 39 -4.83 -15.52 1.71
CA GLU A 39 -4.00 -16.72 1.81
C GLU A 39 -3.78 -17.35 0.43
N TRP A 40 -4.83 -17.45 -0.38
CA TRP A 40 -4.76 -18.06 -1.70
C TRP A 40 -5.63 -17.32 -2.72
N SER A 41 -5.00 -16.61 -3.64
CA SER A 41 -5.68 -15.94 -4.74
C SER A 41 -5.06 -16.24 -6.11
N SER A 42 -5.91 -16.43 -7.13
CA SER A 42 -5.38 -16.40 -8.51
C SER A 42 -5.11 -14.97 -8.97
N SER A 43 -5.87 -14.00 -8.45
CA SER A 43 -5.65 -12.59 -8.70
C SER A 43 -6.15 -11.77 -7.52
N TYR A 44 -5.27 -10.97 -6.92
CA TYR A 44 -5.58 -10.04 -5.86
C TYR A 44 -5.44 -8.60 -6.37
N SER A 45 -6.46 -7.78 -6.11
CA SER A 45 -6.40 -6.34 -6.36
C SER A 45 -6.87 -5.56 -5.15
N CYS A 46 -6.02 -4.64 -4.68
CA CYS A 46 -6.37 -3.70 -3.62
C CYS A 46 -6.24 -2.27 -4.14
N VAL A 47 -7.27 -1.46 -3.88
CA VAL A 47 -7.24 -0.01 -4.08
C VAL A 47 -7.65 0.65 -2.78
N ILE A 48 -6.75 1.42 -2.18
CA ILE A 48 -7.04 2.23 -1.00
C ILE A 48 -6.90 3.69 -1.38
N MET A 49 -7.96 4.45 -1.11
CA MET A 49 -7.99 5.89 -1.28
C MET A 49 -8.33 6.53 0.07
N ASN A 50 -7.43 7.40 0.51
CA ASN A 50 -7.65 8.22 1.69
C ASN A 50 -7.44 9.68 1.31
N LYS A 51 -8.33 10.55 1.83
CA LYS A 51 -8.32 11.97 1.45
C LYS A 51 -7.73 12.86 2.53
N TRP A 52 -8.14 12.64 3.78
CA TRP A 52 -7.69 13.43 4.91
C TRP A 52 -7.52 12.54 6.12
N SER A 53 -6.25 12.30 6.50
CA SER A 53 -5.93 11.67 7.77
C SER A 53 -4.81 12.35 8.53
N SER A 54 -4.91 12.37 9.86
CA SER A 54 -3.74 12.73 10.68
C SER A 54 -2.77 11.55 10.78
N SER A 55 -3.27 10.32 10.66
CA SER A 55 -2.46 9.11 10.66
C SER A 55 -3.12 8.04 9.82
N TYR A 56 -2.38 7.51 8.85
CA TYR A 56 -2.78 6.39 8.00
C TYR A 56 -1.82 5.23 8.19
N SER A 57 -2.38 4.05 8.44
CA SER A 57 -1.64 2.79 8.47
C SER A 57 -2.32 1.76 7.60
N CYS A 58 -1.55 1.16 6.70
CA CYS A 58 -1.97 0.04 5.87
C CYS A 58 -1.04 -1.14 6.07
N VAL A 59 -1.62 -2.31 6.31
CA VAL A 59 -0.93 -3.59 6.35
C VAL A 59 -1.61 -4.52 5.36
N ILE A 60 -0.87 -5.02 4.39
CA ILE A 60 -1.34 -6.01 3.44
C ILE A 60 -0.42 -7.23 3.53
N MET A 61 -1.03 -8.40 3.71
CA MET A 61 -0.34 -9.67 3.74
C MET A 61 -0.99 -10.62 2.74
N ASP A 62 -0.19 -11.15 1.82
CA ASP A 62 -0.62 -12.14 0.83
C ASP A 62 0.36 -13.33 0.82
N GLU A 63 -0.15 -14.55 1.05
CA GLU A 63 0.71 -15.73 1.11
C GLU A 63 0.97 -16.31 -0.29
N TRP A 64 -0.08 -16.46 -1.10
CA TRP A 64 0.02 -17.02 -2.45
C TRP A 64 -0.85 -16.29 -3.45
N SER A 65 -0.22 -15.58 -4.39
CA SER A 65 -0.91 -15.03 -5.55
C SER A 65 -0.24 -15.29 -6.90
N SER A 66 -1.07 -15.60 -7.91
CA SER A 66 -0.56 -15.59 -9.28
C SER A 66 -0.38 -14.16 -9.79
N SER A 67 -1.17 -13.21 -9.30
CA SER A 67 -1.01 -11.80 -9.63
C SER A 67 -1.50 -10.93 -8.47
N TYR A 68 -0.59 -10.14 -7.91
CA TYR A 68 -0.89 -9.14 -6.89
C TYR A 68 -0.80 -7.74 -7.48
N ARG A 69 -1.83 -6.93 -7.25
CA ARG A 69 -1.81 -5.50 -7.55
C ARG A 69 -2.34 -4.67 -6.39
N CYS A 70 -1.51 -3.78 -5.90
CA CYS A 70 -1.88 -2.80 -4.87
C CYS A 70 -1.71 -1.37 -5.39
N ILE A 71 -2.74 -0.55 -5.16
CA ILE A 71 -2.69 0.89 -5.39
C ILE A 71 -3.12 1.57 -4.10
N ILE A 72 -2.23 2.40 -3.55
CA ILE A 72 -2.52 3.22 -2.37
C ILE A 72 -2.39 4.68 -2.78
N MET A 73 -3.44 5.44 -2.53
CA MET A 73 -3.50 6.87 -2.77
C MET A 73 -3.87 7.59 -1.47
N ASP A 74 -3.01 8.52 -1.04
CA ASP A 74 -3.28 9.42 0.06
C ASP A 74 -3.13 10.88 -0.41
N GLU A 75 -4.13 11.72 -0.17
CA GLU A 75 -4.12 13.13 -0.59
C GLU A 75 -3.50 14.02 0.50
N TRP A 76 -3.81 13.77 1.77
CA TRP A 76 -3.30 14.55 2.91
C TRP A 76 -3.10 13.67 4.14
N SER A 77 -1.83 13.47 4.50
CA SER A 77 -1.43 12.72 5.68
C SER A 77 -0.41 13.48 6.53
N SER A 78 -0.57 13.48 7.86
CA SER A 78 0.58 13.89 8.71
C SER A 78 1.57 12.74 8.87
N TYR A 79 1.09 11.50 8.85
CA TYR A 79 1.88 10.30 9.03
C TYR A 79 1.29 9.18 8.18
N TYR A 80 2.04 8.75 7.17
CA TYR A 80 1.71 7.61 6.32
C TYR A 80 2.64 6.45 6.64
N SER A 81 2.07 5.28 6.91
CA SER A 81 2.81 4.02 7.03
C SER A 81 2.15 2.92 6.21
N CYS A 82 2.94 2.27 5.38
CA CYS A 82 2.51 1.11 4.60
C CYS A 82 3.47 -0.05 4.80
N GLU A 83 2.91 -1.20 5.15
CA GLU A 83 3.62 -2.47 5.22
C GLU A 83 2.95 -3.45 4.26
N ILE A 84 3.71 -3.95 3.29
CA ILE A 84 3.26 -4.98 2.36
C ILE A 84 4.20 -6.17 2.50
N MET A 85 3.63 -7.34 2.75
CA MET A 85 4.36 -8.59 2.90
C MET A 85 3.73 -9.65 2.02
N ASP A 86 4.49 -10.08 1.02
CA ASP A 86 4.08 -11.13 0.10
C ASP A 86 5.11 -12.28 0.13
N GLU A 87 4.64 -13.52 0.23
CA GLU A 87 5.54 -14.69 0.29
C GLU A 87 5.79 -15.28 -1.11
N TRP A 88 4.73 -15.49 -1.89
CA TRP A 88 4.83 -16.08 -3.23
C TRP A 88 3.95 -15.34 -4.23
N SER A 89 4.58 -14.61 -5.16
CA SER A 89 3.89 -13.96 -6.27
C SER A 89 4.47 -14.36 -7.64
N SER A 90 3.62 -14.69 -8.63
CA SER A 90 4.15 -14.77 -10.01
C SER A 90 4.39 -13.37 -10.56
N SER A 91 3.54 -12.40 -10.21
CA SER A 91 3.72 -11.01 -10.56
C SER A 91 3.23 -10.10 -9.45
N TYR A 92 4.12 -9.24 -8.96
CA TYR A 92 3.84 -8.21 -7.98
C TYR A 92 3.89 -6.82 -8.62
N SER A 93 2.86 -6.02 -8.35
CA SER A 93 2.85 -4.60 -8.72
C SER A 93 2.26 -3.77 -7.59
N CYS A 94 3.04 -2.83 -7.07
CA CYS A 94 2.58 -1.89 -6.07
C CYS A 94 2.86 -0.45 -6.52
N ILE A 95 1.84 0.39 -6.39
CA ILE A 95 1.90 1.82 -6.68
C ILE A 95 1.45 2.57 -5.43
N ILE A 96 2.30 3.45 -4.93
CA ILE A 96 2.01 4.34 -3.81
C ILE A 96 2.07 5.77 -4.34
N ILE A 97 1.00 6.53 -4.10
CA ILE A 97 0.89 7.93 -4.50
C ILE A 97 0.52 8.72 -3.25
N ASP A 98 1.37 9.67 -2.87
CA ASP A 98 1.15 10.56 -1.73
C ASP A 98 1.30 12.02 -2.18
N GLU A 99 0.21 12.78 -2.13
CA GLU A 99 0.24 14.18 -2.58
C GLU A 99 0.87 15.09 -1.52
N TRP A 100 0.53 14.90 -0.23
CA TRP A 100 1.02 15.71 0.88
C TRP A 100 1.24 14.89 2.13
N SER A 101 2.51 14.72 2.51
CA SER A 101 2.87 14.04 3.75
C SER A 101 4.05 14.65 4.50
N SER A 102 3.92 14.72 5.83
CA SER A 102 5.04 15.16 6.67
C SER A 102 6.03 14.03 6.94
N PHE A 103 5.56 12.79 6.97
CA PHE A 103 6.35 11.59 7.20
C PHE A 103 5.73 10.41 6.46
N CYS A 104 6.50 9.81 5.56
CA CYS A 104 6.14 8.58 4.86
C CYS A 104 7.11 7.45 5.22
N SER A 105 6.54 6.29 5.58
CA SER A 105 7.28 5.05 5.79
C SER A 105 6.65 3.93 4.95
N CYS A 106 7.45 3.35 4.06
CA CYS A 106 7.06 2.17 3.28
C CYS A 106 8.01 1.02 3.60
N VAL A 107 7.45 -0.13 3.99
CA VAL A 107 8.18 -1.38 4.13
C VAL A 107 7.55 -2.39 3.19
N ILE A 108 8.36 -2.95 2.30
CA ILE A 108 7.96 -4.01 1.40
C ILE A 108 8.87 -5.20 1.62
N MET A 109 8.26 -6.35 1.85
CA MET A 109 8.93 -7.63 1.99
C MET A 109 8.33 -8.58 0.95
N ASP A 110 9.19 -9.08 0.08
CA ASP A 110 8.86 -10.10 -0.92
C ASP A 110 9.87 -11.24 -0.80
N GLU A 111 9.40 -12.48 -0.66
CA GLU A 111 10.29 -13.64 -0.59
C GLU A 111 10.56 -14.22 -1.99
N TRP A 112 9.52 -14.37 -2.81
CA TRP A 112 9.62 -14.95 -4.14
C TRP A 112 8.70 -14.27 -5.15
N SER A 113 9.30 -13.55 -6.10
CA SER A 113 8.59 -13.03 -7.28
C SER A 113 9.23 -13.37 -8.62
N SER A 114 8.41 -13.73 -9.62
CA SER A 114 8.95 -13.84 -10.99
C SER A 114 9.11 -12.46 -11.63
N SER A 115 8.23 -11.51 -11.29
CA SER A 115 8.35 -10.11 -11.70
C SER A 115 7.87 -9.18 -10.60
N TYR A 116 8.71 -8.21 -10.26
CA TYR A 116 8.44 -7.20 -9.24
C TYR A 116 8.45 -5.79 -9.86
N SER A 117 7.35 -5.06 -9.67
CA SER A 117 7.19 -3.66 -10.05
C SER A 117 6.79 -2.83 -8.82
N PHE A 118 7.54 -1.78 -8.57
CA PHE A 118 7.25 -0.84 -7.50
C PHE A 118 7.43 0.61 -7.95
N GLU A 119 6.41 1.42 -7.68
CA GLU A 119 6.37 2.83 -8.01
C GLU A 119 5.93 3.64 -6.80
N ILE A 120 6.73 4.64 -6.42
CA ILE A 120 6.35 5.68 -5.47
C ILE A 120 6.34 7.02 -6.19
N MET A 121 5.27 7.77 -5.99
CA MET A 121 5.13 9.13 -6.46
C MET A 121 4.72 10.03 -5.30
N ASP A 122 5.64 10.92 -4.90
CA ASP A 122 5.42 11.84 -3.80
C ASP A 122 5.54 13.29 -4.31
N GLU A 123 4.50 14.11 -4.11
CA GLU A 123 4.48 15.50 -4.60
C GLU A 123 5.02 16.48 -3.53
N TRP A 124 4.54 16.39 -2.28
CA TRP A 124 4.99 17.27 -1.21
C TRP A 124 5.33 16.49 0.06
N ASN A 125 6.56 15.99 0.15
CA ASN A 125 7.03 15.27 1.33
C ASN A 125 8.19 15.94 2.08
N SER A 126 8.07 16.00 3.41
CA SER A 126 9.14 16.51 4.29
C SER A 126 10.16 15.44 4.66
N SER A 127 9.79 14.15 4.69
CA SER A 127 10.65 13.02 5.03
C SER A 127 10.02 11.68 4.60
N CYS A 128 10.54 11.08 3.53
CA CYS A 128 10.20 9.71 3.10
C CYS A 128 11.31 8.72 3.42
N SER A 129 10.92 7.53 3.87
CA SER A 129 11.81 6.37 3.88
C SER A 129 11.10 5.15 3.33
N CYS A 130 11.76 4.47 2.41
CA CYS A 130 11.24 3.25 1.80
C CYS A 130 12.29 2.15 1.92
N ILE A 131 11.89 1.02 2.48
CA ILE A 131 12.72 -0.17 2.63
C ILE A 131 12.06 -1.27 1.80
N ILE A 132 12.81 -1.78 0.84
CA ILE A 132 12.41 -2.93 0.03
C ILE A 132 13.37 -4.06 0.35
N MET A 133 12.83 -5.18 0.80
CA MET A 133 13.55 -6.42 1.02
C MET A 133 12.95 -7.46 0.07
N ASP A 134 13.78 -7.93 -0.85
CA ASP A 134 13.43 -8.95 -1.83
C ASP A 134 14.50 -10.04 -1.78
N GLU A 135 14.09 -11.29 -1.55
CA GLU A 135 15.00 -12.43 -1.49
C GLU A 135 15.29 -12.99 -2.89
N PHE A 136 14.28 -13.08 -3.75
CA PHE A 136 14.40 -13.63 -5.10
C PHE A 136 13.41 -13.02 -6.10
N SER A 137 13.92 -12.13 -6.97
CA SER A 137 13.21 -11.71 -8.19
C SER A 137 13.94 -12.08 -9.49
N SER A 138 13.17 -12.57 -10.47
CA SER A 138 13.70 -12.79 -11.84
C SER A 138 13.74 -11.52 -12.68
N SER A 139 12.90 -10.53 -12.35
CA SER A 139 12.90 -9.18 -12.93
C SER A 139 12.41 -8.16 -11.90
N TYR A 140 13.13 -7.05 -11.77
CA TYR A 140 12.91 -6.05 -10.73
C TYR A 140 12.91 -4.63 -11.32
N ILE A 141 11.85 -3.88 -11.08
CA ILE A 141 11.71 -2.46 -11.41
C ILE A 141 11.28 -1.71 -10.15
N CYS A 142 12.03 -0.67 -9.79
CA CYS A 142 11.71 0.21 -8.69
C CYS A 142 11.95 1.66 -9.13
N GLU A 143 10.88 2.46 -9.11
CA GLU A 143 10.91 3.88 -9.46
C GLU A 143 10.38 4.70 -8.27
N ILE A 144 11.16 5.70 -7.86
CA ILE A 144 10.77 6.67 -6.82
C ILE A 144 10.88 8.04 -7.47
N MET A 145 9.78 8.78 -7.50
CA MET A 145 9.69 10.09 -8.11
C MET A 145 9.17 11.11 -7.11
N ASP A 146 10.03 12.06 -6.76
CA ASP A 146 9.72 13.15 -5.83
C ASP A 146 9.58 14.46 -6.62
N GLU A 147 8.37 14.99 -6.77
CA GLU A 147 8.14 16.30 -7.37
C GLU A 147 8.18 17.41 -6.30
N TRP A 148 9.40 17.73 -5.83
CA TRP A 148 9.80 18.91 -5.03
C TRP A 148 10.08 18.65 -3.54
N SER A 149 11.37 18.61 -3.20
CA SER A 149 11.86 18.93 -1.86
C SER A 149 12.14 20.45 -1.79
N SER A 150 11.21 21.23 -1.23
CA SER A 150 11.50 22.64 -0.97
C SER A 150 12.65 22.78 0.03
N SER A 151 13.58 23.66 -0.36
CA SER A 151 14.90 23.96 0.21
C SER A 151 14.93 24.37 1.68
#